data_AF-A0A659UHT0-F1
#
_entry.id   AF-A0A659UHT0-F1
#
_cell.length_a   1.000
_cell.length_b   1.000
_cell.length_c   1.000
_cell.angle_alpha   90.00
_cell.angle_beta   90.00
_cell.angle_gamma   90.00
#
_symmetry.space_group_name_H-M   'P 1'
#
loop_
_entity.id
_entity.type
_entity.pdbx_description
1 polymer ?
#
loop_
_entity_poly.entity_id
_entity_poly.type
_entity_poly.pdbx_seq_one_letter_code
_entity_poly.pdbx_strand_id
1 'polypeptide(L)'
;PVTNWLRTRQELDYIVEPDMFHDFFGHVPVLSQPVFADFMQMYGKKAGDIITLGGDEMITRLYWYTAEYGLMQEPGQPLKAFGAGLMSSFTELQFAV
;
A
#
# COMPACT_ATOMS: atom_id res chain seq x y z
N PRO A 1 -9.25 0.40 5.98
CA PRO A 1 -9.50 -0.50 7.12
C PRO A 1 -8.16 -0.79 7.80
N VAL A 2 -8.14 -1.10 9.11
CA VAL A 2 -6.89 -1.38 9.82
C VAL A 2 -7.07 -2.61 10.70
N THR A 3 -6.17 -3.57 10.54
CA THR A 3 -6.05 -4.77 11.35
C THR A 3 -5.71 -4.42 12.79
N ASN A 4 -6.31 -5.14 13.75
CA ASN A 4 -6.27 -4.78 15.18
C ASN A 4 -5.34 -5.66 16.03
N TRP A 5 -4.49 -6.48 15.40
CA TRP A 5 -3.46 -7.29 16.05
C TRP A 5 -2.09 -6.93 15.48
N LEU A 6 -1.02 -7.19 16.24
CA LEU A 6 0.35 -6.85 15.88
C LEU A 6 1.18 -8.13 15.77
N ARG A 7 2.10 -8.18 14.79
CA ARG A 7 3.04 -9.28 14.61
C ARG A 7 3.88 -9.56 15.87
N THR A 8 4.35 -10.79 15.99
CA THR A 8 5.27 -11.18 17.07
C THR A 8 6.69 -10.71 16.80
N ARG A 9 7.56 -10.84 17.79
CA ARG A 9 8.98 -10.45 17.66
C ARG A 9 9.72 -11.28 16.60
N GLN A 10 9.34 -12.53 16.42
CA GLN A 10 9.94 -13.45 15.45
C GLN A 10 9.59 -13.08 14.01
N GLU A 11 8.55 -12.26 13.82
CA GLU A 11 8.00 -11.85 12.53
C GLU A 11 8.36 -10.40 12.18
N LEU A 12 9.27 -9.77 12.95
CA LEU A 12 9.63 -8.36 12.75
C LEU A 12 10.16 -8.07 11.35
N ASP A 13 11.04 -8.94 10.84
CA ASP A 13 11.70 -8.73 9.54
C ASP A 13 10.71 -8.89 8.39
N TYR A 14 9.74 -9.80 8.51
CA TYR A 14 8.71 -10.06 7.51
C TYR A 14 7.57 -10.91 8.09
N ILE A 15 6.34 -10.59 7.70
CA ILE A 15 5.12 -11.40 7.93
C ILE A 15 4.30 -11.41 6.64
N VAL A 16 3.62 -12.52 6.34
CA VAL A 16 2.81 -12.66 5.12
C VAL A 16 1.49 -11.91 5.27
N GLU A 17 0.86 -12.02 6.43
CA GLU A 17 -0.41 -11.35 6.72
C GLU A 17 -0.22 -9.88 7.11
N PRO A 18 -1.06 -8.96 6.62
CA PRO A 18 -1.03 -7.57 7.05
C PRO A 18 -1.45 -7.47 8.52
N ASP A 19 -0.58 -6.90 9.34
CA ASP A 19 -0.83 -6.61 10.75
C ASP A 19 -1.12 -5.11 10.97
N MET A 20 -1.36 -4.71 12.23
CA MET A 20 -1.60 -3.31 12.60
C MET A 20 -0.45 -2.39 12.17
N PHE A 21 0.80 -2.86 12.21
CA PHE A 21 1.93 -2.04 11.77
C PHE A 21 1.84 -1.79 10.25
N HIS A 22 1.65 -2.82 9.44
CA HIS A 22 1.44 -2.65 8.00
C HIS A 22 0.27 -1.70 7.69
N ASP A 23 -0.92 -1.99 8.24
CA ASP A 23 -2.12 -1.24 7.92
C ASP A 23 -2.09 0.21 8.44
N PHE A 24 -1.59 0.43 9.66
CA PHE A 24 -1.57 1.77 10.24
C PHE A 24 -0.35 2.56 9.79
N PHE A 25 0.86 2.04 10.00
CA PHE A 25 2.09 2.75 9.67
C PHE A 25 2.30 2.86 8.16
N GLY A 26 1.96 1.81 7.39
CA GLY A 26 2.11 1.80 5.94
C GLY A 26 1.07 2.66 5.22
N HIS A 27 -0.23 2.49 5.53
CA HIS A 27 -1.30 3.13 4.72
C HIS A 27 -1.77 4.47 5.26
N VAL A 28 -1.79 4.71 6.57
CA VAL A 28 -2.48 5.89 7.12
C VAL A 28 -1.73 7.22 6.86
N PRO A 29 -0.39 7.32 6.98
CA PRO A 29 0.30 8.59 6.79
C PRO A 29 0.08 9.23 5.42
N VAL A 30 0.05 8.42 4.35
CA VAL A 30 -0.10 8.94 2.98
C VAL A 30 -1.51 9.51 2.73
N LEU A 31 -2.51 9.14 3.53
CA LEU A 31 -3.85 9.74 3.46
C LEU A 31 -3.89 11.21 3.89
N SER A 32 -2.83 11.73 4.50
CA SER A 32 -2.66 13.17 4.72
C SER A 32 -2.37 13.95 3.44
N GLN A 33 -1.97 13.27 2.35
CA GLN A 33 -1.76 13.88 1.04
C GLN A 33 -3.09 13.91 0.26
N PRO A 34 -3.65 15.10 -0.04
CA PRO A 34 -5.00 15.22 -0.60
C PRO A 34 -5.18 14.45 -1.91
N VAL A 35 -4.19 14.51 -2.82
CA VAL A 35 -4.25 13.84 -4.12
C VAL A 35 -4.34 12.31 -3.97
N PHE A 36 -3.60 11.75 -3.01
CA PHE A 36 -3.64 10.31 -2.76
C PHE A 36 -4.94 9.89 -2.06
N ALA A 37 -5.43 10.71 -1.12
CA ALA A 37 -6.71 10.48 -0.47
C ALA A 37 -7.88 10.50 -1.47
N ASP A 38 -7.86 11.44 -2.43
CA ASP A 38 -8.85 11.50 -3.52
C ASP A 38 -8.78 10.27 -4.43
N PHE A 39 -7.57 9.82 -4.78
CA PHE A 39 -7.36 8.57 -5.51
C PHE A 39 -7.98 7.38 -4.77
N MET A 40 -7.68 7.24 -3.47
CA MET A 40 -8.20 6.14 -2.64
C MET A 40 -9.73 6.17 -2.52
N GLN A 41 -10.32 7.35 -2.38
CA GLN A 41 -11.77 7.49 -2.37
C GLN A 41 -12.39 7.11 -3.72
N MET A 42 -11.79 7.54 -4.83
CA MET A 42 -12.25 7.20 -6.18
C MET A 42 -12.14 5.70 -6.45
N TYR A 43 -11.00 5.10 -6.07
CA TYR A 43 -10.75 3.67 -6.17
C TYR A 43 -11.88 2.89 -5.47
N GLY A 44 -12.17 3.21 -4.21
CA GLY A 44 -13.23 2.53 -3.44
C GLY A 44 -14.62 2.71 -4.04
N LYS A 45 -14.96 3.92 -4.52
CA LYS A 45 -16.24 4.21 -5.19
C LYS A 45 -16.45 3.39 -6.47
N LYS A 46 -15.37 3.10 -7.21
CA LYS A 46 -15.44 2.40 -8.50
C LYS A 46 -15.21 0.90 -8.42
N ALA A 47 -14.56 0.42 -7.36
CA ALA A 47 -14.21 -0.99 -7.24
C ALA A 47 -15.42 -1.92 -7.35
N GLY A 48 -16.54 -1.61 -6.69
CA GLY A 48 -17.75 -2.44 -6.75
C GLY A 48 -18.33 -2.57 -8.16
N ASP A 49 -18.40 -1.46 -8.90
CA ASP A 49 -18.88 -1.43 -10.28
C ASP A 49 -17.96 -2.28 -11.18
N ILE A 50 -16.64 -2.11 -11.03
CA ILE A 50 -15.64 -2.83 -11.84
C ILE A 50 -15.68 -4.33 -11.55
N ILE A 51 -15.78 -4.73 -10.28
CA ILE A 51 -15.92 -6.14 -9.87
C ILE A 51 -17.18 -6.75 -10.51
N THR A 52 -18.30 -6.03 -10.51
CA THR A 52 -19.55 -6.48 -11.13
C THR A 52 -19.41 -6.70 -12.65
N LEU A 53 -18.51 -5.95 -13.30
CA LEU A 53 -18.17 -6.10 -14.71
C LEU A 53 -17.12 -7.19 -14.99
N GLY A 54 -16.67 -7.94 -13.97
CA GLY A 54 -15.64 -8.98 -14.10
C GLY A 54 -14.20 -8.43 -14.11
N GLY A 55 -13.97 -7.23 -13.58
CA GLY A 55 -12.67 -6.58 -13.51
C GLY A 55 -11.98 -6.70 -12.15
N ASP A 56 -12.32 -7.70 -11.35
CA ASP A 56 -11.80 -7.95 -10.00
C ASP A 56 -10.27 -8.08 -9.96
N GLU A 57 -9.68 -8.84 -10.88
CA GLU A 57 -8.22 -8.95 -10.97
C GLU A 57 -7.57 -7.61 -11.34
N MET A 58 -8.20 -6.84 -12.23
CA MET A 58 -7.64 -5.58 -12.72
C MET A 58 -7.62 -4.54 -11.61
N ILE A 59 -8.72 -4.39 -10.88
CA ILE A 59 -8.81 -3.41 -9.80
C ILE A 59 -7.88 -3.79 -8.64
N THR A 60 -7.78 -5.07 -8.32
CA THR A 60 -6.86 -5.58 -7.29
C THR A 60 -5.40 -5.32 -7.67
N ARG A 61 -5.02 -5.60 -8.93
CA ARG A 61 -3.66 -5.31 -9.42
C ARG A 61 -3.34 -3.83 -9.42
N LEU A 62 -4.31 -2.96 -9.73
CA LEU A 62 -4.12 -1.51 -9.65
C LEU A 62 -3.76 -1.10 -8.22
N TYR A 63 -4.50 -1.58 -7.22
CA TYR A 63 -4.19 -1.30 -5.82
C TYR A 63 -2.82 -1.85 -5.40
N TRP A 64 -2.53 -3.10 -5.78
CA TRP A 64 -1.28 -3.76 -5.44
C TRP A 64 -0.06 -3.04 -5.99
N TYR A 65 -0.07 -2.68 -7.28
CA TYR A 65 1.05 -1.99 -7.92
C TYR A 65 1.06 -0.47 -7.70
N THR A 66 0.16 0.06 -6.85
CA THR A 66 0.17 1.47 -6.45
C THR A 66 0.25 1.63 -4.94
N ALA A 67 -0.85 1.42 -4.22
CA ALA A 67 -0.94 1.63 -2.77
C ALA A 67 -0.06 0.67 -1.96
N GLU A 68 0.20 -0.55 -2.44
CA GLU A 68 1.03 -1.52 -1.69
C GLU A 68 2.51 -1.46 -2.07
N TYR A 69 2.83 -1.45 -3.37
CA TYR A 69 4.21 -1.57 -3.87
C TYR A 69 4.65 -0.44 -4.80
N GLY A 70 3.99 0.72 -4.70
CA GLY A 70 4.30 1.87 -5.53
C GLY A 70 5.64 2.55 -5.22
N LEU A 71 6.31 2.97 -6.29
CA LEU A 71 7.53 3.77 -6.29
C LEU A 71 7.28 5.12 -6.97
N MET A 72 8.00 6.15 -6.55
CA MET A 72 7.90 7.50 -7.10
C MET A 72 9.29 8.10 -7.28
N GLN A 73 9.52 8.71 -8.44
CA GLN A 73 10.76 9.43 -8.73
C GLN A 73 10.42 10.77 -9.37
N GLU A 74 10.83 11.85 -8.69
CA GLU A 74 10.78 13.18 -9.28
C GLU A 74 12.02 13.41 -10.17
N PRO A 75 11.93 14.25 -11.22
CA PRO A 75 13.07 14.54 -12.08
C PRO A 75 14.30 15.02 -11.30
N GLY A 76 15.41 14.31 -11.45
CA GLY A 76 16.68 14.61 -10.78
C GLY A 76 16.73 14.25 -9.29
N GLN A 77 15.70 13.58 -8.74
CA GLN A 77 15.68 13.11 -7.35
C GLN A 77 15.90 11.58 -7.28
N PRO A 78 16.35 11.07 -6.11
CA PRO A 78 16.39 9.63 -5.86
C PRO A 78 15.00 9.00 -5.97
N LEU A 79 14.97 7.72 -6.34
CA LEU A 79 13.77 6.88 -6.27
C LEU A 79 13.31 6.76 -4.82
N LYS A 80 12.00 6.86 -4.57
CA LYS A 80 11.40 6.74 -3.23
C LYS A 80 10.27 5.72 -3.27
N ALA A 81 10.09 4.99 -2.18
CA ALA A 81 8.91 4.17 -1.98
C ALA A 81 7.76 5.03 -1.42
N PHE A 82 6.54 4.72 -1.85
CA PHE A 82 5.32 5.24 -1.21
C PHE A 82 4.28 4.14 -0.94
N GLY A 83 4.46 2.94 -1.51
CA GLY A 83 3.61 1.79 -1.25
C GLY A 83 3.76 1.30 0.20
N ALA A 84 2.63 1.00 0.84
CA ALA A 84 2.57 0.59 2.24
C ALA A 84 3.30 -0.74 2.53
N GLY A 85 3.19 -1.72 1.63
CA GLY A 85 3.93 -2.98 1.67
C GLY A 85 5.44 -2.74 1.74
N LEU A 86 5.96 -1.84 0.90
CA LEU A 86 7.37 -1.44 0.97
C LEU A 86 7.70 -0.70 2.27
N MET A 87 6.93 0.33 2.64
CA MET A 87 7.23 1.16 3.81
C MET A 87 7.16 0.39 5.14
N SER A 88 6.43 -0.72 5.20
CA SER A 88 6.27 -1.55 6.40
C SER A 88 7.11 -2.83 6.40
N SER A 89 7.96 -3.02 5.39
CA SER A 89 8.85 -4.18 5.23
C SER A 89 10.31 -3.74 5.21
N PHE A 90 11.10 -4.13 6.21
CA PHE A 90 12.47 -3.66 6.35
C PHE A 90 13.36 -4.12 5.19
N THR A 91 13.31 -5.40 4.86
CA THR A 91 14.18 -6.01 3.84
C THR A 91 13.73 -5.65 2.43
N GLU A 92 12.42 -5.57 2.20
CA GLU A 92 11.87 -5.28 0.87
C GLU A 92 12.05 -3.81 0.49
N LEU A 93 11.96 -2.89 1.46
CA LEU A 93 12.28 -1.49 1.24
C LEU A 93 13.74 -1.31 0.80
N GLN A 94 14.68 -1.96 1.47
CA GLN A 94 16.11 -1.90 1.13
C GLN A 94 16.43 -2.49 -0.25
N PHE A 95 15.64 -3.46 -0.70
CA PHE A 95 15.79 -4.03 -2.04
C PHE A 95 15.24 -3.08 -3.13
N ALA A 96 14.15 -2.39 -2.84
CA ALA A 96 13.40 -1.61 -3.83
C ALA A 96 13.98 -0.22 -4.13
N VAL A 97 14.66 0.43 -3.15
CA VAL A 97 15.20 1.80 -3.28
C VAL A 97 16.62 1.97 -2.80
#